data_AF-A0A7Z2VRP7-F1
#
_entry.id   AF-A0A7Z2VRP7-F1
#
_cell.length_a   1.000
_cell.length_b   1.000
_cell.length_c   1.000
_cell.angle_alpha   90.00
_cell.angle_beta   90.00
_cell.angle_gamma   90.00
#
_symmetry.space_group_name_H-M   'P 1'
#
loop_
_entity.id
_entity.type
_entity.pdbx_description
1 polymer ?
#
loop_
_entity_poly.entity_id
_entity_poly.type
_entity_poly.pdbx_seq_one_letter_code
_entity_poly.pdbx_strand_id
1 'polypeptide(L)' 'MIDTQIWICSNQDCNCWLRSEFSFSQMPLCPMCKSSMTNQTKPLPEIVRANIY' A
#
# COMPACT_ATOMS: atom_id res chain seq x y z
N MET A 1 16.55 -0.31 -0.98
CA MET A 1 15.20 0.09 -0.49
C MET A 1 14.87 1.41 -1.16
N ILE A 2 13.63 1.57 -1.64
CA ILE A 2 13.13 2.79 -2.28
C ILE A 2 11.96 3.35 -1.49
N ASP A 3 11.84 4.67 -1.44
CA ASP A 3 10.69 5.34 -0.85
C ASP A 3 9.46 5.07 -1.72
N THR A 4 8.50 4.32 -1.17
CA THR A 4 7.28 3.93 -1.86
C THR A 4 6.09 4.59 -1.20
N GLN A 5 5.21 5.21 -1.99
CA GLN A 5 3.91 5.64 -1.50
C GLN A 5 3.02 4.44 -1.20
N ILE A 6 2.41 4.44 -0.03
CA ILE A 6 1.53 3.39 0.44
C ILE A 6 0.25 4.00 1.01
N TRP A 7 -0.82 3.21 0.97
CA TRP A 7 -2.01 3.37 1.78
C TRP A 7 -1.85 2.54 3.03
N ILE A 8 -1.93 3.16 4.21
CA ILE A 8 -1.99 2.45 5.50
C ILE A 8 -3.40 2.52 6.06
N CYS A 9 -3.88 1.43 6.64
CA CYS A 9 -5.17 1.42 7.31
C CYS A 9 -5.18 2.40 8.49
N SER A 10 -6.25 3.20 8.63
CA SER A 10 -6.40 4.15 9.75
C SER A 10 -6.75 3.46 11.07
N ASN A 11 -7.31 2.25 11.00
CA ASN A 11 -7.60 1.42 12.17
C ASN A 11 -6.31 0.85 12.78
N GLN A 12 -6.02 1.19 14.04
CA GLN A 12 -4.82 0.76 14.78
C GLN A 12 -4.77 -0.75 15.05
N ASP A 13 -5.91 -1.43 15.07
CA ASP A 13 -5.98 -2.90 15.21
C ASP A 13 -5.79 -3.62 13.87
N CYS A 14 -5.55 -2.89 12.78
CA CYS A 14 -5.38 -3.43 11.44
C CYS A 14 -4.01 -3.08 10.84
N ASN A 15 -3.19 -4.09 10.61
CA ASN A 15 -1.85 -3.94 10.03
C ASN A 15 -1.84 -3.90 8.49
N CYS A 16 -3.00 -3.67 7.86
CA CYS A 16 -3.11 -3.68 6.41
C CYS A 16 -2.50 -2.40 5.81
N TRP A 17 -1.72 -2.60 4.75
CA TRP A 17 -1.26 -1.53 3.89
C TRP A 17 -1.21 -2.02 2.45
N LEU A 18 -1.28 -1.09 1.51
CA LEU A 18 -1.28 -1.35 0.07
C LEU A 18 -0.30 -0.38 -0.58
N ARG A 19 0.47 -0.81 -1.57
CA ARG A 19 1.28 0.13 -2.37
C ARG A 19 0.37 0.99 -3.25
N SER A 20 0.58 2.29 -3.25
CA SER A 20 -0.34 3.23 -3.90
C SER A 20 -0.43 3.00 -5.42
N GLU A 21 0.63 2.51 -6.06
CA GLU A 21 0.64 2.15 -7.48
C GLU A 21 -0.29 0.97 -7.85
N PHE A 22 -0.75 0.20 -6.87
CA PHE A 22 -1.70 -0.90 -7.06
C PHE A 22 -3.12 -0.56 -6.60
N SER A 23 -3.36 0.68 -6.16
CA SER A 23 -4.70 1.16 -5.85
C SER A 23 -5.40 1.64 -7.11
N PHE A 24 -6.64 1.18 -7.30
CA PHE A 24 -7.53 1.70 -8.35
C PHE A 24 -8.29 2.97 -7.92
N SER A 25 -8.27 3.30 -6.63
CA SER A 25 -8.96 4.48 -6.05
C SER A 25 -7.95 5.51 -5.54
N GLN A 26 -8.28 6.79 -5.70
CA GLN A 26 -7.53 7.90 -5.09
C GLN A 26 -7.67 7.95 -3.55
N MET A 27 -8.66 7.24 -3.00
CA MET A 27 -8.85 7.03 -1.56
C MET A 27 -9.44 5.62 -1.37
N PRO A 28 -8.61 4.58 -1.27
CA PRO A 28 -9.09 3.22 -1.08
C PRO A 28 -9.60 3.02 0.34
N LEU A 29 -10.59 2.14 0.47
CA LEU A 29 -10.93 1.53 1.74
C LEU A 29 -10.03 0.32 1.96
N CYS A 30 -9.70 0.05 3.21
CA CYS A 30 -8.94 -1.12 3.60
C CYS A 30 -9.66 -2.40 3.14
N PRO A 31 -9.03 -3.28 2.34
CA PRO A 31 -9.69 -4.48 1.84
C PRO A 31 -10.08 -5.44 2.97
N MET A 32 -9.33 -5.42 4.09
CA MET A 32 -9.50 -6.31 5.23
C MET A 32 -10.64 -5.88 6.16
N CYS A 33 -10.68 -4.62 6.59
CA CYS A 33 -11.63 -4.14 7.60
C CYS A 33 -12.57 -3.02 7.12
N LYS A 34 -12.46 -2.60 5.85
CA LYS A 34 -13.25 -1.54 5.21
C LYS A 34 -13.11 -0.14 5.82
N SER A 35 -12.23 0.05 6.79
CA SER A 35 -11.87 1.37 7.31
C SER A 35 -11.19 2.23 6.23
N SER A 36 -11.18 3.55 6.45
CA SER A 36 -10.43 4.47 5.59
C SER A 36 -8.93 4.16 5.61
N MET A 37 -8.23 4.55 4.55
CA MET A 37 -6.78 4.48 4.48
C MET A 37 -6.17 5.87 4.34
N THR A 38 -4.95 6.05 4.83
CA THR A 38 -4.18 7.29 4.72
C THR A 38 -2.93 7.05 3.89
N ASN A 39 -2.54 8.04 3.07
CA ASN A 39 -1.31 7.97 2.30
C ASN A 39 -0.10 8.22 3.20
N GLN A 40 0.92 7.39 3.07
CA GLN A 40 2.22 7.53 3.74
C GLN A 40 3.34 7.09 2.80
N THR A 41 4.58 7.37 3.17
CA THR A 41 5.77 6.86 2.48
C THR A 41 6.43 5.81 3.35
N LYS A 42 6.82 4.68 2.76
CA LYS A 42 7.55 3.60 3.44
C LYS A 42 8.74 3.14 2.59
N PRO A 43 9.93 2.95 3.18
CA PRO A 43 11.05 2.35 2.47
C PRO A 43 10.77 0.86 2.26
N LEU A 44 10.71 0.42 1.01
CA LEU A 44 10.42 -0.96 0.64
C LEU A 44 11.44 -1.47 -0.39
N PRO A 45 11.59 -2.79 -0.57
CA PRO A 45 12.34 -3.31 -1.71
C PRO A 45 11.70 -2.86 -3.02
N GLU A 46 12.55 -2.60 -4.01
CA GLU A 46 12.11 -2.33 -5.37
C GLU A 46 11.45 -3.60 -5.96
N ILE A 47 10.31 -3.42 -6.62
CA ILE A 47 9.66 -4.52 -7.32
C ILE A 47 10.32 -4.63 -8.70
N VAL A 48 11.26 -5.56 -8.83
CA VAL A 48 11.89 -5.88 -10.10
C VAL A 48 11.05 -6.95 -10.79
N ARG A 49 10.49 -6.65 -11.97
CA ARG A 49 9.91 -7.70 -12.81
C ARG A 49 11.05 -8.52 -13.38
N ALA A 50 11.30 -9.70 -12.82
CA ALA A 50 12.16 -10.67 -13.46
C ALA A 50 11.43 -11.18 -14.71
N ASN A 51 11.90 -10.75 -15.89
CA ASN A 51 11.53 -11.38 -17.15
C ASN A 51 12.08 -12.81 -17.13
N ILE A 52 11.22 -13.75 -16.76
CA ILE A 52 11.46 -15.18 -16.92
C ILE A 52 11.19 -15.54 -18.39
N TYR A 53 12.18 -15.27 -19.23
CA TYR A 53 12.34 -15.93 -20.54
C TYR A 53 13.37 -17.03 -20.41
#